data_AF-A0A348VY56-F1
#
_entry.id   AF-A0A348VY56-F1
#
_cell.length_a   1.000
_cell.length_b   1.000
_cell.length_c   1.000
_cell.angle_alpha   90.00
_cell.angle_beta   90.00
_cell.angle_gamma   90.00
#
_symmetry.space_group_name_H-M   'P 1'
#
loop_
_entity.id
_entity.type
_entity.pdbx_description
1 polymer ?
#
loop_
_entity_poly.entity_id
_entity_poly.type
_entity_poly.pdbx_seq_one_letter_code
_entity_poly.pdbx_strand_id
1 'polypeptide(L)'
;MYYTTENENYRKYGIVILEVYDETLKTTIYHYRKPTPSERKEIILNHIIDNSGTPIKVNYLSSKLAVSDRTIQKIIKELANEGLIKVESCFVNGRQSCNKITYIGKPKIKTGKELTLDLLYDITNPYGFRDWDWGEFKLHPDLELEERINQFEILKDHKEELRKRREKFLSK
;
A
#
# COMPACT_ATOMS: atom_id res chain seq x y z
N MET A 1 2.01 4.65 -19.53
CA MET A 1 1.23 5.53 -18.63
C MET A 1 0.20 4.63 -17.98
N TYR A 2 0.28 4.40 -16.67
CA TYR A 2 -0.57 3.42 -15.97
C TYR A 2 -1.87 4.09 -15.57
N TYR A 3 -2.98 3.59 -16.09
CA TYR A 3 -4.31 4.09 -15.76
C TYR A 3 -4.82 3.31 -14.56
N THR A 4 -5.24 4.02 -13.51
CA THR A 4 -6.02 3.43 -12.43
C THR A 4 -7.47 3.69 -12.80
N THR A 5 -8.18 2.68 -13.32
CA THR A 5 -9.62 2.82 -13.57
C THR A 5 -10.32 3.08 -12.24
N GLU A 6 -11.00 4.23 -12.15
CA GLU A 6 -11.62 4.80 -10.96
C GLU A 6 -12.89 4.06 -10.53
N ASN A 7 -12.84 2.74 -10.30
CA ASN A 7 -13.91 2.11 -9.53
C ASN A 7 -13.74 2.51 -8.05
N GLU A 8 -14.33 3.66 -7.68
CA GLU A 8 -14.31 4.29 -6.35
C GLU A 8 -14.60 3.32 -5.19
N ASN A 9 -15.33 2.24 -5.45
CA ASN A 9 -15.71 1.25 -4.45
C ASN A 9 -14.52 0.47 -3.86
N TYR A 10 -13.47 0.17 -4.63
CA TYR A 10 -12.30 -0.57 -4.11
C TYR A 10 -11.33 0.31 -3.33
N ARG A 11 -11.36 1.63 -3.56
CA ARG A 11 -10.56 2.62 -2.80
C ARG A 11 -10.95 2.73 -1.32
N LYS A 12 -12.05 2.14 -0.88
CA LYS A 12 -12.45 2.15 0.54
C LYS A 12 -11.77 1.05 1.35
N TYR A 13 -11.22 0.01 0.71
CA TYR A 13 -10.71 -1.20 1.38
C TYR A 13 -9.19 -1.34 1.39
N GLY A 14 -8.42 -0.33 0.97
CA GLY A 14 -6.95 -0.42 0.90
C GLY A 14 -6.45 -1.16 -0.34
N ILE A 15 -7.31 -1.38 -1.34
CA ILE A 15 -6.97 -2.15 -2.55
C ILE A 15 -6.52 -1.19 -3.65
N VAL A 16 -5.26 -1.31 -4.03
CA VAL A 16 -4.64 -0.65 -5.19
C VAL A 16 -4.69 -1.61 -6.37
N ILE A 17 -5.25 -1.15 -7.49
CA ILE A 17 -5.38 -1.94 -8.72
C ILE A 17 -4.41 -1.36 -9.75
N LEU A 18 -3.53 -2.21 -10.29
CA LEU A 18 -2.63 -1.87 -11.38
C LEU A 18 -3.13 -2.55 -12.66
N GLU A 19 -3.43 -1.75 -13.66
CA GLU A 19 -3.86 -2.21 -14.98
C GLU A 19 -2.64 -2.31 -15.91
N VAL A 20 -2.42 -3.49 -16.49
CA VAL A 20 -1.26 -3.78 -17.34
C VAL A 20 -1.72 -4.48 -18.60
N TYR A 21 -1.37 -3.92 -19.76
CA TYR A 21 -1.61 -4.62 -21.02
C TYR A 21 -0.53 -5.68 -21.24
N ASP A 22 -0.95 -6.94 -21.39
CA ASP A 22 -0.08 -8.06 -21.72
C ASP A 22 -0.08 -8.27 -23.23
N GLU A 23 1.08 -8.01 -23.85
CA GLU A 23 1.25 -8.13 -25.31
C GLU A 23 1.15 -9.59 -25.81
N THR A 24 1.52 -10.56 -24.96
CA THR A 24 1.50 -11.99 -25.30
C THR A 24 0.07 -12.50 -25.37
N LEU A 25 -0.72 -12.13 -24.37
CA LEU A 25 -2.12 -12.52 -24.24
C LEU A 25 -3.07 -11.56 -24.99
N LYS A 26 -2.53 -10.45 -25.51
CA LYS A 26 -3.27 -9.36 -26.18
C LYS A 26 -4.45 -8.84 -25.35
N THR A 27 -4.30 -8.85 -24.03
CA THR A 27 -5.37 -8.52 -23.09
C THR A 27 -4.84 -7.75 -21.88
N THR A 28 -5.74 -7.08 -21.17
CA THR A 28 -5.42 -6.37 -19.93
C THR A 28 -5.43 -7.33 -18.75
N ILE A 29 -4.34 -7.35 -17.99
CA ILE A 29 -4.19 -8.05 -16.71
C ILE A 29 -4.27 -7.03 -15.57
N TYR A 30 -4.96 -7.42 -14.50
CA TYR A 30 -5.11 -6.61 -13.30
C TYR A 30 -4.29 -7.20 -12.14
N HIS A 31 -3.37 -6.41 -11.59
CA HIS A 31 -2.67 -6.75 -10.36
C HIS A 31 -3.31 -6.01 -9.19
N TYR A 32 -3.76 -6.75 -8.18
CA TYR A 32 -4.31 -6.15 -6.96
C TYR A 32 -3.29 -6.21 -5.85
N ARG A 33 -3.03 -5.04 -5.25
CA ARG A 33 -2.11 -4.83 -4.15
C ARG A 33 -2.89 -4.29 -2.95
N LYS A 34 -2.68 -4.85 -1.76
CA LYS A 34 -3.26 -4.42 -0.49
C LYS A 34 -2.18 -4.50 0.60
N PRO A 35 -1.48 -3.40 0.90
CA PRO A 35 -0.50 -3.40 1.98
C PRO A 35 -1.21 -3.62 3.33
N THR A 36 -0.59 -4.43 4.20
CA THR A 36 -1.05 -4.57 5.60
C THR A 36 -1.09 -3.24 6.33
N PRO A 37 -1.77 -3.15 7.48
CA PRO A 37 -1.62 -2.00 8.37
C PRO A 37 -0.16 -1.66 8.69
N SER A 38 0.70 -2.66 8.94
CA SER A 38 2.12 -2.47 9.25
C SER A 38 2.91 -1.99 8.03
N GLU A 39 2.74 -2.62 6.87
CA GLU A 39 3.39 -2.20 5.61
C GLU A 39 2.95 -0.80 5.22
N ARG A 40 1.66 -0.46 5.39
CA ARG A 40 1.13 0.87 5.11
C ARG A 40 1.79 1.93 5.99
N LYS A 41 1.94 1.64 7.28
CA LYS A 41 2.64 2.52 8.22
C LYS A 41 4.10 2.73 7.83
N GLU A 42 4.77 1.66 7.42
CA GLU A 42 6.15 1.74 6.93
C GLU A 42 6.28 2.56 5.63
N ILE A 43 5.39 2.34 4.66
CA ILE A 43 5.33 3.12 3.41
C ILE A 43 5.17 4.62 3.71
N ILE A 44 4.25 4.97 4.62
CA ILE A 44 4.01 6.36 5.01
C ILE A 44 5.24 6.94 5.71
N LEU A 45 5.88 6.19 6.61
CA LEU A 45 7.09 6.64 7.29
C LEU A 45 8.23 6.88 6.30
N ASN A 46 8.47 5.96 5.36
CA ASN A 46 9.50 6.12 4.34
C ASN A 46 9.21 7.32 3.43
N HIS A 47 7.94 7.54 3.06
CA HIS A 47 7.55 8.74 2.33
C HIS A 47 7.82 10.04 3.12
N ILE A 48 7.59 10.04 4.43
CA ILE A 48 7.90 11.19 5.31
C ILE A 48 9.41 11.42 5.40
N ILE A 49 10.22 10.36 5.53
CA ILE A 49 11.68 10.47 5.56
C ILE A 49 12.19 11.16 4.30
N ASP A 50 11.65 10.79 3.15
CA ASP A 50 12.05 11.29 1.83
C ASP A 50 11.66 12.75 1.60
N ASN A 51 10.61 13.18 2.28
CA ASN A 51 10.03 14.51 2.15
C ASN A 51 10.10 15.26 3.49
N SER A 52 11.08 14.94 4.32
CA SER A 52 11.17 15.44 5.69
C SER A 52 11.26 16.96 5.71
N GLY A 53 10.42 17.60 6.54
CA GLY A 53 10.37 19.05 6.67
C GLY A 53 9.59 19.77 5.58
N THR A 54 8.91 19.03 4.69
CA THR A 54 8.00 19.59 3.70
C THR A 54 6.53 19.44 4.13
N PRO A 55 5.62 20.26 3.58
CA PRO A 55 4.19 20.05 3.78
C PRO A 55 3.70 18.81 3.04
N ILE A 56 3.11 17.87 3.78
CA ILE A 56 2.56 16.62 3.20
C ILE A 56 1.04 16.69 3.25
N LYS A 57 0.40 16.47 2.09
CA LYS A 57 -1.06 16.44 1.99
C LYS A 57 -1.60 15.05 2.31
N VAL A 58 -2.53 14.97 3.27
CA VAL A 58 -3.16 13.71 3.68
C VAL A 58 -3.89 13.03 2.52
N ASN A 59 -4.61 13.80 1.71
CA ASN A 59 -5.38 13.28 0.58
C ASN A 59 -4.49 12.64 -0.52
N TYR A 60 -3.25 13.10 -0.66
CA TYR A 60 -2.30 12.49 -1.58
C TYR A 60 -1.97 11.06 -1.14
N LEU A 61 -1.62 10.86 0.12
CA LEU A 61 -1.32 9.54 0.67
C LEU A 61 -2.56 8.63 0.68
N SER A 62 -3.73 9.17 1.03
CA SER A 62 -4.96 8.39 1.10
C SER A 62 -5.39 7.87 -0.26
N SER A 63 -5.29 8.71 -1.30
CA SER A 63 -5.57 8.31 -2.69
C SER A 63 -4.58 7.24 -3.18
N LYS A 64 -3.28 7.41 -2.92
CA LYS A 64 -2.24 6.47 -3.33
C LYS A 64 -2.29 5.13 -2.60
N LEU A 65 -2.77 5.10 -1.36
CA LEU A 65 -2.89 3.88 -0.58
C LEU A 65 -4.30 3.29 -0.62
N ALA A 66 -5.22 3.90 -1.38
CA ALA A 66 -6.60 3.47 -1.48
C ALA A 66 -7.27 3.33 -0.09
N VAL A 67 -7.08 4.31 0.78
CA VAL A 67 -7.66 4.35 2.14
C VAL A 67 -8.30 5.70 2.43
N SER A 68 -9.04 5.80 3.53
CA SER A 68 -9.60 7.08 3.99
C SER A 68 -8.52 8.03 4.53
N ASP A 69 -8.76 9.34 4.42
CA ASP A 69 -7.93 10.37 5.06
C ASP A 69 -7.79 10.13 6.58
N ARG A 70 -8.86 9.66 7.23
CA ARG A 70 -8.85 9.31 8.66
C ARG A 70 -7.83 8.23 8.99
N THR A 71 -7.66 7.25 8.10
CA THR A 71 -6.66 6.17 8.26
C THR A 71 -5.25 6.75 8.24
N ILE A 72 -4.95 7.63 7.29
CA ILE A 72 -3.65 8.29 7.19
C ILE A 72 -3.39 9.17 8.42
N GLN A 73 -4.37 9.96 8.85
CA GLN A 73 -4.27 10.79 10.06
C GLN A 73 -4.00 9.95 11.32
N LYS A 74 -4.65 8.79 11.45
CA LYS A 74 -4.40 7.86 12.56
C LYS A 74 -2.94 7.36 12.55
N ILE A 75 -2.43 6.97 11.39
CA ILE A 75 -1.04 6.50 11.25
C ILE A 75 -0.04 7.63 11.58
N ILE A 76 -0.28 8.84 11.09
CA ILE A 76 0.56 10.01 11.42
C ILE A 76 0.55 10.25 12.94
N LYS A 77 -0.61 10.16 13.60
CA LYS A 77 -0.71 10.28 15.05
C LYS A 77 0.07 9.20 15.79
N GLU A 78 -0.01 7.94 15.34
CA GLU A 78 0.75 6.83 15.89
C GLU A 78 2.27 7.05 15.76
N LEU A 79 2.74 7.45 14.57
CA LEU A 79 4.16 7.77 14.33
C LEU A 79 4.67 8.94 15.19
N ALA A 80 3.82 9.95 15.43
CA ALA A 80 4.14 11.07 16.30
C ALA A 80 4.24 10.64 17.77
N ASN A 81 3.29 9.80 18.23
CA ASN A 81 3.31 9.24 19.59
C ASN A 81 4.52 8.34 19.84
N GLU A 82 5.00 7.64 18.81
CA GLU A 82 6.23 6.84 18.85
C GLU A 82 7.51 7.68 18.81
N GLY A 83 7.40 9.01 18.70
CA GLY A 83 8.53 9.92 18.66
C GLY A 83 9.36 9.81 17.37
N LEU A 84 8.80 9.25 16.29
CA LEU A 84 9.49 9.12 15.01
C LEU A 84 9.39 10.38 14.14
N ILE A 85 8.31 11.14 14.31
CA ILE A 85 8.02 12.35 13.53
C ILE A 85 7.56 13.50 14.43
N LYS A 86 7.80 14.73 13.97
CA LYS A 86 7.23 15.97 14.50
C LYS A 86 6.24 16.53 13.49
N VAL A 87 5.05 16.90 13.96
CA VAL A 87 3.98 17.49 13.12
C VAL A 87 3.81 18.96 13.50
N GLU A 88 3.97 19.85 12.53
CA GLU A 88 3.83 21.30 12.69
C GLU A 88 2.71 21.80 11.78
N SER A 89 1.77 22.57 12.33
CA SER A 89 0.66 23.12 11.54
C SER A 89 1.16 24.28 10.67
N CYS A 90 0.89 24.22 9.37
CA CYS A 90 1.17 25.30 8.44
C CYS A 90 -0.10 26.13 8.21
N PHE A 91 0.02 27.44 8.40
CA PHE A 91 -1.07 28.38 8.19
C PHE A 91 -0.80 29.22 6.94
N VAL A 92 -1.81 29.31 6.08
CA VAL A 92 -1.82 30.20 4.90
C VAL A 92 -3.03 31.11 5.06
N ASN A 93 -2.81 32.42 5.05
CA ASN A 93 -3.87 33.44 5.22
C ASN A 93 -4.74 33.22 6.47
N GLY A 94 -4.12 32.87 7.60
CA GLY A 94 -4.82 32.62 8.87
C GLY A 94 -5.62 31.32 8.95
N ARG A 95 -5.64 30.51 7.88
CA ARG A 95 -6.26 29.18 7.86
C ARG A 95 -5.19 28.11 7.86
N GLN A 96 -5.40 27.04 8.62
CA GLN A 96 -4.53 25.87 8.54
C GLN A 96 -4.70 25.24 7.15
N SER A 97 -3.61 25.18 6.38
CA SER A 97 -3.63 24.66 5.01
C SER A 97 -3.13 23.22 4.94
N CYS A 98 -2.09 22.89 5.70
CA CYS A 98 -1.42 21.60 5.67
C CYS A 98 -0.59 21.41 6.94
N ASN A 99 -0.03 20.22 7.10
CA ASN A 99 0.92 19.94 8.16
C ASN A 99 2.30 19.73 7.53
N LYS A 100 3.30 20.44 8.06
CA LYS A 100 4.70 20.14 7.84
C LYS A 100 5.07 18.99 8.75
N ILE A 101 5.60 17.91 8.15
CA ILE A 101 5.96 16.71 8.89
C ILE A 101 7.46 16.52 8.76
N THR A 102 8.15 16.47 9.90
CA THR A 102 9.60 16.33 9.98
C THR A 102 9.94 15.01 10.63
N TYR A 103 10.78 14.20 9.99
CA TYR A 103 11.33 12.99 10.61
C TYR A 103 12.36 13.38 11.68
N ILE A 104 12.22 12.85 12.89
CA ILE A 104 13.10 13.13 14.04
C ILE A 104 13.77 11.87 14.61
N GLY A 105 13.53 10.71 14.01
CA GLY A 105 14.15 9.46 14.41
C GLY A 105 15.64 9.38 14.05
N LYS A 106 16.27 8.25 14.39
CA LYS A 106 17.67 7.99 14.03
C LYS A 106 17.83 8.02 12.50
N PRO A 107 18.92 8.61 11.96
CA PRO A 107 19.20 8.56 10.53
C PRO A 107 19.11 7.12 10.01
N LYS A 108 18.25 6.90 9.02
CA LYS A 108 18.15 5.62 8.31
C LYS A 108 19.00 5.66 7.06
N ILE A 109 19.91 4.69 6.94
CA ILE A 109 20.60 4.42 5.67
C ILE A 109 19.63 3.61 4.81
N LYS A 110 19.32 4.12 3.62
CA LYS A 110 18.47 3.40 2.66
C LYS A 110 19.26 2.31 1.96
N THR A 111 18.65 1.15 1.89
CA THR A 111 19.16 -0.06 1.23
C THR A 111 18.54 -0.27 -0.16
N GLY A 112 17.51 0.51 -0.51
CA GLY A 112 16.76 0.37 -1.76
C GLY A 112 15.69 -0.73 -1.70
N LYS A 113 15.56 -1.39 -0.54
CA LYS A 113 14.58 -2.46 -0.28
C LYS A 113 13.42 -2.00 0.60
N GLU A 114 13.40 -0.74 0.98
CA GLU A 114 12.36 -0.16 1.83
C GLU A 114 11.00 -0.21 1.14
N LEU A 115 9.95 -0.44 1.92
CA LEU A 115 8.59 -0.35 1.40
C LEU A 115 8.27 1.10 1.06
N THR A 116 8.10 1.41 -0.23
CA THR A 116 7.78 2.76 -0.72
C THR A 116 6.51 2.76 -1.55
N LEU A 117 5.98 3.96 -1.83
CA LEU A 117 4.89 4.11 -2.80
C LEU A 117 5.33 3.65 -4.19
N ASP A 118 6.57 3.93 -4.60
CA ASP A 118 7.06 3.51 -5.91
C ASP A 118 7.08 1.97 -6.02
N LEU A 119 7.54 1.30 -4.96
CA LEU A 119 7.53 -0.16 -4.90
C LEU A 119 6.09 -0.71 -4.94
N LEU A 120 5.14 -0.08 -4.24
CA LEU A 120 3.72 -0.47 -4.28
C LEU A 120 3.11 -0.47 -5.69
N TYR A 121 3.55 0.45 -6.55
CA TYR A 121 3.04 0.62 -7.91
C TYR A 121 3.91 -0.05 -8.99
N ASP A 122 5.07 -0.61 -8.62
CA ASP A 122 5.91 -1.35 -9.54
C ASP A 122 5.34 -2.75 -9.81
N ILE A 123 5.13 -3.06 -11.09
CA ILE A 123 4.57 -4.35 -11.55
C ILE A 123 5.60 -5.46 -11.39
N THR A 124 6.88 -5.14 -11.60
CA THR A 124 8.00 -6.07 -11.45
C THR A 124 8.37 -6.30 -9.99
N ASN A 125 7.78 -5.52 -9.09
CA ASN A 125 8.03 -5.60 -7.67
C ASN A 125 7.70 -7.00 -7.11
N PRO A 126 8.69 -7.68 -6.50
CA PRO A 126 8.50 -8.99 -5.88
C PRO A 126 7.66 -8.93 -4.60
N TYR A 127 7.45 -7.76 -3.99
CA TYR A 127 6.49 -7.61 -2.91
C TYR A 127 5.07 -7.70 -3.48
N GLY A 128 4.54 -8.91 -3.47
CA GLY A 128 3.11 -9.14 -3.38
C GLY A 128 2.58 -8.46 -2.13
N PHE A 129 2.25 -7.17 -2.20
CA PHE A 129 1.39 -6.52 -1.21
C PHE A 129 0.04 -7.24 -1.25
N ARG A 130 -0.09 -8.38 -0.59
CA ARG A 130 -1.34 -9.08 -0.36
C ARG A 130 -1.17 -9.89 0.91
N ASP A 131 -1.62 -9.29 2.00
CA ASP A 131 -2.09 -10.05 3.16
C ASP A 131 -3.60 -9.91 3.18
N TRP A 132 -4.21 -10.86 2.50
CA TRP A 132 -5.62 -11.18 2.60
C TRP A 132 -5.67 -12.56 3.27
N ASP A 133 -6.36 -12.66 4.40
CA ASP A 133 -6.70 -13.93 5.05
C ASP A 133 -8.08 -14.34 4.53
N TRP A 134 -8.22 -15.55 3.99
CA TRP A 134 -9.38 -16.05 3.21
C TRP A 134 -10.75 -16.10 3.92
N GLY A 135 -10.92 -15.43 5.07
CA GLY A 135 -12.20 -15.36 5.78
C GLY A 135 -13.28 -14.43 5.19
N GLU A 136 -12.94 -13.39 4.42
CA GLU A 136 -13.92 -12.38 3.87
C GLU A 136 -14.00 -12.28 2.33
N PHE A 137 -13.22 -13.06 1.56
CA PHE A 137 -13.62 -13.49 0.23
C PHE A 137 -14.69 -14.45 0.65
N LYS A 138 -15.93 -13.95 0.68
CA LYS A 138 -17.07 -14.83 0.70
C LYS A 138 -16.77 -15.77 -0.46
N LEU A 139 -16.34 -17.00 -0.16
CA LEU A 139 -16.61 -18.15 -0.99
C LEU A 139 -18.00 -17.86 -1.49
N HIS A 140 -18.15 -17.48 -2.77
CA HIS A 140 -19.45 -17.14 -3.31
C HIS A 140 -20.34 -18.29 -2.84
N PRO A 141 -21.27 -18.08 -1.88
CA PRO A 141 -21.92 -19.20 -1.23
C PRO A 141 -22.74 -19.99 -2.26
N ASP A 142 -23.02 -19.31 -3.36
CA ASP A 142 -23.61 -19.67 -4.64
C ASP A 142 -22.73 -20.59 -5.52
N LEU A 143 -21.42 -20.73 -5.26
CA LEU A 143 -20.53 -21.65 -5.98
C LEU A 143 -20.56 -23.05 -5.36
N GLU A 144 -20.39 -24.06 -6.20
CA GLU A 144 -20.32 -25.46 -5.77
C GLU A 144 -19.13 -25.70 -4.82
N LEU A 145 -19.26 -26.68 -3.92
CA LEU A 145 -18.24 -26.95 -2.88
C LEU A 145 -16.86 -27.25 -3.47
N GLU A 146 -16.81 -27.96 -4.60
CA GLU A 146 -15.57 -28.35 -5.26
C GLU A 146 -14.87 -27.18 -5.95
N GLU A 147 -15.62 -26.25 -6.55
CA GLU A 147 -15.07 -25.02 -7.12
C GLU A 147 -14.49 -24.11 -6.04
N ARG A 148 -15.13 -24.08 -4.87
CA ARG A 148 -14.65 -23.36 -3.69
C ARG A 148 -13.34 -23.92 -3.16
N ILE A 149 -13.21 -25.25 -3.11
CA ILE A 149 -11.96 -25.95 -2.71
C ILE A 149 -10.85 -25.69 -3.73
N ASN A 150 -11.14 -25.78 -5.03
CA ASN A 150 -10.16 -25.55 -6.09
C ASN A 150 -9.64 -24.10 -6.10
N GLN A 151 -10.52 -23.13 -5.90
CA GLN A 151 -10.11 -21.75 -5.70
C GLN A 151 -9.14 -21.66 -4.52
N PHE A 152 -9.52 -22.19 -3.36
CA PHE A 152 -8.70 -22.12 -2.15
C PHE A 152 -7.27 -22.66 -2.34
N GLU A 153 -7.10 -23.79 -3.03
CA GLU A 153 -5.77 -24.35 -3.30
C GLU A 153 -4.93 -23.49 -4.26
N ILE A 154 -5.51 -22.99 -5.38
CA ILE A 154 -4.82 -22.06 -6.31
C ILE A 154 -4.30 -20.83 -5.56
N LEU A 155 -5.09 -20.37 -4.59
CA LEU A 155 -4.80 -19.16 -3.81
C LEU A 155 -3.71 -19.38 -2.76
N LYS A 156 -3.69 -20.57 -2.15
CA LYS A 156 -2.63 -20.99 -1.24
C LYS A 156 -1.29 -21.11 -1.98
N ASP A 157 -1.28 -21.67 -3.18
CA ASP A 157 -0.08 -21.76 -4.02
C ASP A 157 0.43 -20.38 -4.40
N HIS A 158 -0.47 -19.46 -4.79
CA HIS A 158 -0.10 -18.09 -5.10
C HIS A 158 0.49 -17.35 -3.89
N LYS A 159 -0.06 -17.56 -2.68
CA LYS A 159 0.47 -16.98 -1.43
C LYS A 159 1.88 -17.47 -1.14
N GLU A 160 2.12 -18.77 -1.29
CA GLU A 160 3.42 -19.38 -1.07
C GLU A 160 4.46 -18.91 -2.10
N GLU A 161 4.06 -18.73 -3.35
CA GLU A 161 4.91 -18.15 -4.38
C GLU A 161 5.31 -16.71 -4.05
N LEU A 162 4.36 -15.87 -3.63
CA LEU A 162 4.63 -14.49 -3.20
C LEU A 162 5.58 -14.44 -2.00
N ARG A 163 5.40 -15.34 -1.02
CA ARG A 163 6.31 -15.48 0.13
C ARG A 163 7.74 -15.78 -0.32
N LYS A 164 7.92 -16.79 -1.18
CA LYS A 164 9.24 -17.17 -1.73
C LYS A 164 9.88 -16.03 -2.53
N ARG A 165 9.10 -15.30 -3.33
CA ARG A 165 9.59 -14.13 -4.08
C ARG A 165 10.08 -13.03 -3.15
N ARG A 166 9.35 -12.75 -2.06
CA ARG A 166 9.74 -11.78 -1.02
C ARG A 166 11.03 -12.19 -0.32
N GLU A 167 11.15 -13.44 0.11
CA GLU A 167 12.36 -13.97 0.75
C GLU A 167 13.60 -13.86 -0.14
N LYS A 168 13.46 -14.20 -1.43
CA LYS A 168 14.53 -14.08 -2.43
C LYS A 168 14.95 -12.63 -2.68
N PHE A 169 14.03 -11.68 -2.62
CA PHE A 169 14.34 -10.26 -2.79
C PHE A 169 15.07 -9.70 -1.56
N LEU A 170 14.62 -10.05 -0.36
CA LEU A 170 15.25 -9.59 0.88
C LEU A 170 16.66 -10.16 1.07
N SER A 171 16.91 -11.40 0.65
CA SER A 171 18.19 -12.09 0.81
C SER A 171 19.30 -11.66 -0.16
N LYS A 172 18.97 -10.98 -1.26
CA LYS A 172 19.94 -10.40 -2.22
C LYS A 172 20.27 -8.97 -1.84
#